data_AF-A0A4U5V7E3-F1
#
_entry.id   AF-A0A4U5V7E3-F1
#
_cell.length_a   1.000
_cell.length_b   1.000
_cell.length_c   1.000
_cell.angle_alpha   90.00
_cell.angle_beta   90.00
_cell.angle_gamma   90.00
#
_symmetry.space_group_name_H-M   'P 1'
#
loop_
_entity.id
_entity.type
_entity.pdbx_description
1 polymer ?
#
loop_
_entity_poly.entity_id
_entity_poly.type
_entity_poly.pdbx_seq_one_letter_code
_entity_poly.pdbx_strand_id
1 'polypeptide(L)'
;MILTGRSLCLPSPVIVQELFFVARDASIIPDISMDPVLTTFLSLDSSAALQHQYAFLQRSMSREQQSAFRLSLTGELGGSKRVTYGGVGVVALALSMLFDQVAQQVRAQGLTEGGNSTQRDQVKRIFGISSSSRIGWIIHSYLCLIPGIANNLEKMAETTELYDNWLKLELIDHYERMTTKKRMSSVSMQQWLAGAAVHLHMRIHQVRMKSVPLGSAESLRWSYKSALVGLVQHYTTYLRRNIQETPAPGRRKPRIRTASALRQTYTFSITNITCSGNCSFNGSQVGPSIPNDSFNETTTPRSTSNVSRILKTDRSSEDSRFNVPKRSNETTAGSENRKTFNNSTGYNRDEEARLLGLLVIEPLRNVSHNVRHHPCQSPAIQQALVTRVINAQDLERNRKFFQFAEGVFYSLVRQRDDFELKTN
;
A
#
# COMPACT_ATOMS: atom_id res chain seq x y z
N MET A 1 -39.08 -36.35 -16.20
CA MET A 1 -38.31 -35.10 -16.39
C MET A 1 -38.54 -34.23 -15.15
N ILE A 2 -37.55 -34.07 -14.29
CA ILE A 2 -37.67 -33.26 -13.05
C ILE A 2 -36.79 -32.03 -13.21
N LEU A 3 -37.39 -30.85 -13.22
CA LEU A 3 -36.67 -29.58 -13.17
C LEU A 3 -36.26 -29.31 -11.72
N THR A 4 -35.13 -29.87 -11.30
CA THR A 4 -34.48 -29.48 -10.04
C THR A 4 -33.98 -28.05 -10.16
N GLY A 5 -34.80 -27.11 -9.67
CA GLY A 5 -34.45 -25.69 -9.62
C GLY A 5 -33.09 -25.50 -8.94
N ARG A 6 -32.23 -24.68 -9.54
CA ARG A 6 -30.94 -24.30 -8.95
C ARG A 6 -31.21 -23.53 -7.67
N SER A 7 -31.16 -24.21 -6.52
CA SER A 7 -31.14 -23.57 -5.22
C SER A 7 -29.92 -22.65 -5.15
N LEU A 8 -30.17 -21.34 -5.15
CA LEU A 8 -29.12 -20.34 -5.08
C LEU A 8 -28.41 -20.51 -3.74
N CYS A 9 -27.17 -21.02 -3.77
CA CYS A 9 -26.37 -21.28 -2.58
C CYS A 9 -25.81 -19.96 -2.02
N LEU A 10 -26.71 -19.13 -1.49
CA LEU A 10 -26.41 -17.81 -0.93
C LEU A 10 -25.99 -17.95 0.54
N PRO A 11 -24.96 -17.22 1.02
CA PRO A 11 -24.68 -17.09 2.44
C PRO A 11 -25.77 -16.30 3.16
N SER A 12 -25.90 -16.49 4.47
CA SER A 12 -26.61 -15.52 5.31
C SER A 12 -25.78 -14.23 5.42
N PRO A 13 -26.41 -13.06 5.66
CA PRO A 13 -25.68 -11.83 5.96
C PRO A 13 -24.76 -11.95 7.18
N VAL A 14 -25.09 -12.84 8.13
CA VAL A 14 -24.29 -13.12 9.33
C VAL A 14 -22.94 -13.74 8.99
N ILE A 15 -22.87 -14.71 8.07
CA ILE A 15 -21.60 -15.34 7.65
C ILE A 15 -20.64 -14.30 7.04
N VAL A 16 -21.15 -13.40 6.20
CA VAL A 16 -20.36 -12.30 5.61
C VAL A 16 -19.93 -11.28 6.68
N GLN A 17 -20.80 -11.03 7.67
CA GLN A 17 -20.52 -10.15 8.80
C GLN A 17 -19.42 -10.70 9.72
N GLU A 18 -19.45 -12.00 10.02
CA GLU A 18 -18.43 -12.68 10.83
C GLU A 18 -17.07 -12.69 10.13
N LEU A 19 -17.02 -13.10 8.85
CA LEU A 19 -15.77 -13.10 8.08
C LEU A 19 -15.15 -11.70 7.94
N PHE A 20 -15.98 -10.66 7.78
CA PHE A 20 -15.51 -9.28 7.77
C PHE A 20 -14.95 -8.85 9.13
N PHE A 21 -15.56 -9.26 10.25
CA PHE A 21 -15.01 -8.99 11.58
C PHE A 21 -13.70 -9.74 11.83
N VAL A 22 -13.59 -11.02 11.45
CA VAL A 22 -12.32 -11.77 11.56
C VAL A 22 -11.20 -11.08 10.77
N ALA A 23 -11.48 -10.59 9.55
CA ALA A 23 -10.52 -9.82 8.77
C ALA A 23 -10.17 -8.45 9.39
N ARG A 24 -11.14 -7.77 10.02
CA ARG A 24 -10.94 -6.48 10.71
C ARG A 24 -10.06 -6.67 11.95
N ASP A 25 -10.37 -7.68 12.75
CA ASP A 25 -9.75 -7.91 14.06
C ASP A 25 -8.32 -8.44 13.90
N ALA A 26 -8.05 -9.19 12.82
CA ALA A 26 -6.70 -9.52 12.36
C ALA A 26 -5.98 -8.35 11.64
N SER A 27 -6.59 -7.17 11.53
CA SER A 27 -6.03 -5.98 10.85
C SER A 27 -5.63 -6.18 9.37
N ILE A 28 -6.25 -7.15 8.69
CA ILE A 28 -5.98 -7.44 7.26
C ILE A 28 -6.95 -6.73 6.31
N ILE A 29 -8.05 -6.16 6.80
CA ILE A 29 -8.91 -5.26 6.01
C ILE A 29 -8.03 -4.14 5.43
N PRO A 30 -8.13 -3.85 4.12
CA PRO A 30 -7.38 -2.76 3.52
C PRO A 30 -7.94 -1.42 3.96
N ASP A 31 -7.05 -0.45 4.00
CA ASP A 31 -7.39 0.97 4.12
C ASP A 31 -6.78 1.70 2.91
N ILE A 32 -7.62 2.45 2.19
CA ILE A 32 -7.24 3.39 1.13
C ILE A 32 -7.82 4.79 1.38
N SER A 33 -8.13 5.10 2.64
CA SER A 33 -8.54 6.44 3.09
C SER A 33 -7.36 7.41 3.03
N MET A 34 -7.65 8.71 2.87
CA MET A 34 -6.63 9.75 2.94
C MET A 34 -6.18 9.95 4.39
N ASP A 35 -4.86 10.04 4.60
CA ASP A 35 -4.27 10.20 5.93
C ASP A 35 -4.83 11.47 6.64
N PRO A 36 -5.21 11.39 7.94
CA PRO A 36 -5.76 12.52 8.68
C PRO A 36 -4.88 13.77 8.68
N VAL A 37 -3.56 13.61 8.69
CA VAL A 37 -2.57 14.72 8.68
C VAL A 37 -2.66 15.50 7.36
N LEU A 38 -2.79 14.81 6.22
CA LEU A 38 -3.05 15.46 4.93
C LEU A 38 -4.38 16.20 4.95
N THR A 39 -5.46 15.55 5.40
CA THR A 39 -6.78 16.21 5.43
C THR A 39 -6.86 17.40 6.39
N THR A 40 -5.97 17.45 7.39
CA THR A 40 -5.83 18.56 8.35
C THR A 40 -5.02 19.71 7.75
N PHE A 41 -3.75 19.47 7.37
CA PHE A 41 -2.85 20.55 6.95
C PHE A 41 -3.01 21.00 5.50
N LEU A 42 -3.73 20.24 4.68
CA LEU A 42 -4.15 20.67 3.34
C LEU A 42 -5.57 21.28 3.31
N SER A 43 -6.13 21.62 4.47
CA SER A 43 -7.47 22.26 4.59
C SER A 43 -7.42 23.80 4.72
N LEU A 44 -8.60 24.42 4.76
CA LEU A 44 -8.75 25.83 5.15
C LEU A 44 -8.33 26.08 6.60
N ASP A 45 -8.51 25.09 7.49
CA ASP A 45 -8.23 25.18 8.93
C ASP A 45 -6.75 24.90 9.28
N SER A 46 -5.89 24.74 8.27
CA SER A 46 -4.48 24.37 8.42
C SER A 46 -3.68 25.28 9.35
N SER A 47 -3.99 26.58 9.38
CA SER A 47 -3.37 27.56 10.29
C SER A 47 -3.75 27.32 11.76
N ALA A 48 -5.04 27.09 12.02
CA ALA A 48 -5.55 26.78 13.35
C ALA A 48 -5.03 25.43 13.85
N ALA A 49 -4.97 24.42 12.98
CA ALA A 49 -4.41 23.11 13.30
C ALA A 49 -2.91 23.18 13.65
N LEU A 50 -2.13 23.96 12.90
CA LEU A 50 -0.70 24.16 13.14
C LEU A 50 -0.43 24.89 14.46
N GLN A 51 -1.18 25.96 14.72
CA GLN A 51 -1.13 26.68 15.99
C GLN A 51 -1.54 25.78 17.18
N HIS A 52 -2.52 24.89 16.98
CA HIS A 52 -2.92 23.91 17.99
C HIS A 52 -1.84 22.86 18.26
N GLN A 53 -1.24 22.25 17.23
CA GLN A 53 -0.16 21.27 17.39
C GLN A 53 1.05 21.88 18.10
N TYR A 54 1.49 23.08 17.70
CA TYR A 54 2.58 23.80 18.34
C TYR A 54 2.31 24.02 19.84
N ALA A 55 1.13 24.52 20.19
CA ALA A 55 0.74 24.76 21.58
C ALA A 55 0.58 23.45 22.38
N PHE A 56 0.09 22.38 21.76
CA PHE A 56 -0.02 21.05 22.38
C PHE A 56 1.36 20.45 22.69
N LEU A 57 2.31 20.53 21.74
CA LEU A 57 3.69 20.09 21.96
C LEU A 57 4.36 20.89 23.08
N GLN A 58 4.24 22.21 23.09
CA GLN A 58 4.80 23.06 24.15
C GLN A 58 4.23 22.74 25.55
N ARG A 59 2.92 22.51 25.67
CA ARG A 59 2.27 22.14 26.96
C ARG A 59 2.80 20.83 27.55
N SER A 60 3.37 19.96 26.73
CA SER A 60 3.95 18.66 27.15
C SER A 60 5.44 18.73 27.54
N MET A 61 6.04 19.92 27.55
CA MET A 61 7.48 20.14 27.74
C MET A 61 7.76 20.98 28.98
N SER A 62 8.91 20.74 29.63
CA SER A 62 9.44 21.61 30.68
C SER A 62 9.83 22.99 30.13
N ARG A 63 10.16 23.98 30.97
CA ARG A 63 10.55 25.34 30.50
C ARG A 63 11.85 25.31 29.70
N GLU A 64 12.76 24.43 30.10
CA GLU A 64 14.06 24.17 29.49
C GLU A 64 13.87 23.51 28.11
N GLN A 65 13.02 22.48 28.04
CA GLN A 65 12.62 21.85 26.79
C GLN A 65 11.87 22.80 25.85
N GLN A 66 10.95 23.64 26.35
CA GLN A 66 10.27 24.66 25.53
C GLN A 66 11.25 25.68 24.95
N SER A 67 12.29 26.02 25.71
CA SER A 67 13.36 26.93 25.28
C SER A 67 14.25 26.29 24.22
N ALA A 68 14.68 25.05 24.42
CA ALA A 68 15.43 24.27 23.43
C ALA A 68 14.63 24.07 22.13
N PHE A 69 13.35 23.69 22.25
CA PHE A 69 12.42 23.54 21.13
C PHE A 69 12.26 24.82 20.32
N ARG A 70 12.06 25.98 20.99
CA ARG A 70 12.01 27.30 20.32
C ARG A 70 13.34 27.66 19.64
N LEU A 71 14.48 27.36 20.27
CA LEU A 71 15.81 27.63 19.72
C LEU A 71 16.09 26.79 18.46
N SER A 72 15.88 25.47 18.54
CA SER A 72 16.03 24.55 17.40
C SER A 72 15.11 24.89 16.25
N LEU A 73 13.82 25.20 16.51
CA LEU A 73 12.91 25.67 15.45
C LEU A 73 13.37 26.99 14.83
N THR A 74 13.91 27.93 15.62
CA THR A 74 14.45 29.18 15.07
C THR A 74 15.64 28.91 14.14
N GLY A 75 16.49 27.93 14.45
CA GLY A 75 17.59 27.49 13.58
C GLY A 75 17.11 26.85 12.26
N GLU A 76 16.19 25.89 12.35
CA GLU A 76 15.62 25.18 11.20
C GLU A 76 14.80 26.10 10.26
N LEU A 77 14.28 27.23 10.78
CA LEU A 77 13.61 28.30 10.04
C LEU A 77 14.57 29.40 9.53
N GLY A 78 15.88 29.10 9.44
CA GLY A 78 16.89 30.03 8.92
C GLY A 78 17.08 31.30 9.76
N GLY A 79 16.82 31.22 11.07
CA GLY A 79 16.84 32.35 12.00
C GLY A 79 15.53 33.13 12.09
N SER A 80 14.54 32.86 11.23
CA SER A 80 13.28 33.61 11.23
C SER A 80 12.31 33.13 12.32
N LYS A 81 11.63 34.09 12.95
CA LYS A 81 10.49 33.82 13.86
C LYS A 81 9.14 33.77 13.14
N ARG A 82 9.08 34.20 11.88
CA ARG A 82 7.87 34.21 11.03
C ARG A 82 8.11 33.39 9.77
N VAL A 83 7.12 32.61 9.35
CA VAL A 83 7.15 31.81 8.12
C VAL A 83 6.05 32.29 7.20
N THR A 84 6.44 32.77 6.03
CA THR A 84 5.54 33.29 4.99
C THR A 84 4.70 32.15 4.42
N TYR A 85 3.37 32.32 4.35
CA TYR A 85 2.40 31.24 4.12
C TYR A 85 2.47 30.07 5.12
N GLY A 86 3.12 30.26 6.28
CA GLY A 86 3.42 29.20 7.25
C GLY A 86 2.21 28.43 7.74
N GLY A 87 1.07 29.10 7.93
CA GLY A 87 -0.20 28.48 8.32
C GLY A 87 -0.97 27.82 7.17
N VAL A 88 -0.40 27.67 5.96
CA VAL A 88 -1.15 27.29 4.76
C VAL A 88 -0.58 26.06 4.04
N GLY A 89 -1.40 25.01 3.91
CA GLY A 89 -1.20 23.94 2.93
C GLY A 89 0.13 23.17 3.09
N VAL A 90 0.90 23.06 2.00
CA VAL A 90 2.19 22.35 2.01
C VAL A 90 3.22 22.95 2.96
N VAL A 91 3.14 24.26 3.25
CA VAL A 91 4.04 24.91 4.22
C VAL A 91 3.64 24.52 5.64
N ALA A 92 2.34 24.55 5.97
CA ALA A 92 1.84 24.06 7.25
C ALA A 92 2.14 22.57 7.46
N LEU A 93 2.02 21.75 6.40
CA LEU A 93 2.35 20.33 6.41
C LEU A 93 3.84 20.07 6.68
N ALA A 94 4.73 20.90 6.12
CA ALA A 94 6.16 20.82 6.42
C ALA A 94 6.48 21.27 7.85
N LEU A 95 5.86 22.36 8.33
CA LEU A 95 6.02 22.83 9.69
C LEU A 95 5.48 21.82 10.72
N SER A 96 4.36 21.14 10.46
CA SER A 96 3.86 20.07 11.33
C SER A 96 4.84 18.91 11.47
N MET A 97 5.50 18.52 10.37
CA MET A 97 6.56 17.50 10.40
C MET A 97 7.81 17.97 11.15
N LEU A 98 8.20 19.24 10.98
CA LEU A 98 9.33 19.83 11.68
C LEU A 98 9.08 19.90 13.19
N PHE A 99 7.89 20.30 13.61
CA PHE A 99 7.52 20.39 15.03
C PHE A 99 7.61 19.02 15.71
N ASP A 100 7.08 17.96 15.09
CA ASP A 100 7.18 16.61 15.65
C ASP A 100 8.63 16.10 15.68
N GLN A 101 9.43 16.40 14.65
CA GLN A 101 10.85 16.03 14.59
C GLN A 101 11.67 16.70 15.70
N VAL A 102 11.55 18.02 15.86
CA VAL A 102 12.29 18.78 16.89
C VAL A 102 11.78 18.45 18.29
N ALA A 103 10.47 18.22 18.47
CA ALA A 103 9.91 17.76 19.74
C ALA A 103 10.45 16.38 20.15
N GLN A 104 10.66 15.45 19.21
CA GLN A 104 11.31 14.17 19.48
C GLN A 104 12.77 14.34 19.87
N GLN A 105 13.53 15.18 19.15
CA GLN A 105 14.94 15.46 19.46
C GLN A 105 15.12 16.04 20.87
N VAL A 106 14.34 17.07 21.22
CA VAL A 106 14.42 17.74 22.54
C VAL A 106 14.02 16.80 23.68
N ARG A 107 13.04 15.92 23.48
CA ARG A 107 12.68 14.88 24.47
C ARG A 107 13.77 13.83 24.63
N ALA A 108 14.40 13.40 23.53
CA ALA A 108 15.49 12.42 23.55
C ALA A 108 16.76 12.97 24.22
N GLN A 109 17.06 14.26 24.07
CA GLN A 109 18.19 14.92 24.76
C GLN A 109 18.05 14.94 26.29
N GLY A 110 16.83 14.81 26.83
CA GLY A 110 16.59 14.65 28.26
C GLY A 110 16.82 13.23 28.82
N LEU A 111 17.17 12.26 27.96
CA LEU A 111 17.43 10.87 28.32
C LEU A 111 18.91 10.55 28.07
N THR A 112 19.76 10.84 29.06
CA THR A 112 21.17 10.46 29.04
C THR A 112 21.34 8.95 29.13
N GLU A 113 22.00 8.39 28.10
CA GLU A 113 22.46 7.00 27.98
C GLU A 113 21.38 5.90 27.80
N GLY A 114 21.71 4.85 27.04
CA GLY A 114 20.93 3.60 27.00
C GLY A 114 19.87 3.42 25.90
N GLY A 115 19.87 4.19 24.80
CA GLY A 115 18.77 4.19 23.79
C GLY A 115 19.10 3.88 22.32
N ASN A 116 20.36 3.67 21.93
CA ASN A 116 20.74 3.60 20.50
C ASN A 116 20.38 2.25 19.82
N SER A 117 19.25 2.18 19.10
CA SER A 117 19.14 1.52 17.77
C SER A 117 17.71 1.47 17.19
N THR A 118 16.69 1.20 18.00
CA THR A 118 15.36 0.75 17.52
C THR A 118 14.57 1.74 16.66
N GLN A 119 14.93 3.03 16.65
CA GLN A 119 14.26 4.04 15.83
C GLN A 119 14.79 4.13 14.38
N ARG A 120 15.93 3.49 14.04
CA ARG A 120 16.58 3.69 12.73
C ARG A 120 16.01 2.83 11.59
N ASP A 121 15.48 1.65 11.91
CA ASP A 121 14.99 0.66 10.92
C ASP A 121 13.46 0.62 10.78
N GLN A 122 12.71 1.40 11.57
CA GLN A 122 11.31 1.68 11.22
C GLN A 122 11.27 2.54 9.96
N VAL A 123 10.94 1.90 8.83
CA VAL A 123 10.65 2.54 7.54
C VAL A 123 9.75 3.77 7.78
N LYS A 124 10.34 4.97 7.65
CA LYS A 124 9.73 6.26 8.05
C LYS A 124 8.44 6.50 7.25
N ARG A 125 7.31 6.07 7.80
CA ARG A 125 5.99 6.33 7.21
C ARG A 125 5.65 7.81 7.38
N ILE A 126 5.18 8.39 6.30
CA ILE A 126 4.80 9.80 6.18
C ILE A 126 3.45 9.78 5.48
N PHE A 127 2.40 10.22 6.18
CA PHE A 127 1.01 10.22 5.68
C PHE A 127 0.54 8.83 5.21
N GLY A 128 0.67 7.83 6.10
CA GLY A 128 0.40 6.42 5.82
C GLY A 128 1.41 5.71 4.91
N ILE A 129 2.06 6.43 3.98
CA ILE A 129 2.89 5.86 2.92
C ILE A 129 4.37 5.77 3.31
N SER A 130 5.12 4.86 2.68
CA SER A 130 6.55 4.68 2.95
C SER A 130 7.41 5.75 2.26
N SER A 131 8.36 6.35 2.98
CA SER A 131 9.45 7.15 2.40
C SER A 131 10.37 6.36 1.45
N SER A 132 10.39 5.02 1.53
CA SER A 132 11.10 4.17 0.57
C SER A 132 10.35 3.95 -0.76
N SER A 133 9.09 4.39 -0.84
CA SER A 133 8.39 4.49 -2.14
C SER A 133 8.85 5.75 -2.87
N ARG A 134 8.96 5.72 -4.20
CA ARG A 134 9.44 6.88 -4.97
C ARG A 134 8.55 8.12 -4.77
N ILE A 135 7.22 7.95 -4.68
CA ILE A 135 6.27 9.01 -4.30
C ILE A 135 6.60 9.57 -2.91
N GLY A 136 6.70 8.69 -1.90
CA GLY A 136 6.99 9.10 -0.51
C GLY A 136 8.36 9.76 -0.34
N TRP A 137 9.36 9.35 -1.11
CA TRP A 137 10.67 10.00 -1.17
C TRP A 137 10.57 11.42 -1.74
N ILE A 138 9.91 11.61 -2.89
CA ILE A 138 9.73 12.94 -3.51
C ILE A 138 9.03 13.89 -2.52
N ILE A 139 7.96 13.42 -1.87
CA ILE A 139 7.20 14.20 -0.88
C ILE A 139 8.04 14.51 0.37
N HIS A 140 8.75 13.54 0.92
CA HIS A 140 9.60 13.73 2.10
C HIS A 140 10.74 14.71 1.84
N SER A 141 11.45 14.56 0.72
CA SER A 141 12.52 15.46 0.31
C SER A 141 12.03 16.88 0.04
N TYR A 142 10.86 17.05 -0.58
CA TYR A 142 10.23 18.37 -0.73
C TYR A 142 9.92 19.01 0.63
N LEU A 143 9.15 18.33 1.48
CA LEU A 143 8.68 18.89 2.76
C LEU A 143 9.80 19.15 3.76
N CYS A 144 10.93 18.43 3.69
CA CYS A 144 12.12 18.76 4.49
C CYS A 144 12.87 20.01 4.04
N LEU A 145 12.70 20.49 2.80
CA LEU A 145 13.33 21.71 2.32
C LEU A 145 12.53 22.97 2.69
N ILE A 146 11.19 22.88 2.66
CA ILE A 146 10.29 24.05 2.82
C ILE A 146 10.62 24.94 4.03
N PRO A 147 10.84 24.43 5.26
CA PRO A 147 10.98 25.30 6.44
C PRO A 147 12.15 26.28 6.33
N GLY A 148 13.26 25.86 5.69
CA GLY A 148 14.44 26.70 5.46
C GLY A 148 14.36 27.61 4.22
N ILE A 149 13.36 27.44 3.33
CA ILE A 149 13.23 28.22 2.08
C ILE A 149 11.93 29.03 1.97
N ALA A 150 10.89 28.77 2.77
CA ALA A 150 9.57 29.37 2.62
C ALA A 150 9.53 30.91 2.69
N ASN A 151 10.53 31.54 3.33
CA ASN A 151 10.69 33.00 3.38
C ASN A 151 11.46 33.60 2.18
N ASN A 152 11.98 32.76 1.28
CA ASN A 152 12.57 33.17 0.01
C ASN A 152 11.63 32.74 -1.14
N LEU A 153 10.83 33.67 -1.65
CA LEU A 153 9.78 33.41 -2.63
C LEU A 153 10.30 32.79 -3.94
N GLU A 154 11.49 33.19 -4.37
CA GLU A 154 12.16 32.69 -5.58
C GLU A 154 12.56 31.22 -5.42
N LYS A 155 13.36 30.90 -4.40
CA LYS A 155 13.76 29.52 -4.08
C LYS A 155 12.56 28.62 -3.79
N MET A 156 11.52 29.14 -3.15
CA MET A 156 10.29 28.39 -2.87
C MET A 156 9.50 28.10 -4.16
N ALA A 157 9.45 29.03 -5.11
CA ALA A 157 8.85 28.82 -6.42
C ALA A 157 9.63 27.77 -7.24
N GLU A 158 10.95 27.96 -7.41
CA GLU A 158 11.85 27.04 -8.12
C GLU A 158 11.78 25.61 -7.55
N THR A 159 11.92 25.49 -6.23
CA THR A 159 11.88 24.18 -5.55
C THR A 159 10.51 23.53 -5.69
N THR A 160 9.43 24.29 -5.57
CA THR A 160 8.08 23.74 -5.74
C THR A 160 7.85 23.29 -7.19
N GLU A 161 8.36 24.00 -8.19
CA GLU A 161 8.25 23.60 -9.60
C GLU A 161 9.06 22.33 -9.93
N LEU A 162 10.29 22.21 -9.41
CA LEU A 162 11.11 21.03 -9.59
C LEU A 162 10.41 19.78 -9.04
N TYR A 163 9.93 19.85 -7.79
CA TYR A 163 9.28 18.72 -7.14
C TYR A 163 7.85 18.46 -7.65
N ASP A 164 7.11 19.47 -8.11
CA ASP A 164 5.82 19.31 -8.82
C ASP A 164 6.04 18.46 -10.08
N ASN A 165 6.99 18.84 -10.95
CA ASN A 165 7.27 18.09 -12.17
C ASN A 165 7.73 16.65 -11.88
N TRP A 166 8.56 16.42 -10.86
CA TRP A 166 8.96 15.07 -10.45
C TRP A 166 7.77 14.24 -9.94
N LEU A 167 6.93 14.82 -9.07
CA LEU A 167 5.77 14.13 -8.47
C LEU A 167 4.69 13.83 -9.51
N LYS A 168 4.45 14.76 -10.45
CA LYS A 168 3.58 14.61 -11.62
C LYS A 168 3.97 13.40 -12.46
N LEU A 169 5.25 13.28 -12.85
CA LEU A 169 5.74 12.18 -13.67
C LEU A 169 5.64 10.83 -12.95
N GLU A 170 6.03 10.77 -11.67
CA GLU A 170 5.89 9.55 -10.87
C GLU A 170 4.42 9.15 -10.69
N LEU A 171 3.49 10.09 -10.48
CA LEU A 171 2.06 9.78 -10.34
C LEU A 171 1.42 9.25 -11.63
N ILE A 172 1.94 9.61 -12.80
CA ILE A 172 1.49 9.09 -14.10
C ILE A 172 1.95 7.63 -14.28
N ASP A 173 3.26 7.34 -14.18
CA ASP A 173 3.75 5.96 -14.29
C ASP A 173 3.26 5.07 -13.13
N HIS A 174 3.02 5.61 -11.94
CA HIS A 174 2.41 4.86 -10.85
C HIS A 174 0.93 4.51 -11.12
N TYR A 175 0.16 5.42 -11.73
CA TYR A 175 -1.20 5.12 -12.22
C TYR A 175 -1.17 4.00 -13.28
N GLU A 176 -0.25 4.06 -14.24
CA GLU A 176 -0.06 2.98 -15.23
C GLU A 176 0.37 1.66 -14.58
N ARG A 177 1.31 1.70 -13.61
CA ARG A 177 1.77 0.52 -12.87
C ARG A 177 0.61 -0.22 -12.24
N MET A 178 -0.29 0.51 -11.59
CA MET A 178 -1.50 -0.06 -10.99
C MET A 178 -2.48 -0.61 -12.03
N THR A 179 -2.80 0.19 -13.06
CA THR A 179 -3.91 -0.09 -13.99
C THR A 179 -3.53 -1.06 -15.12
N THR A 180 -2.46 -0.81 -15.87
CA THR A 180 -2.06 -1.60 -17.04
C THR A 180 -1.06 -2.69 -16.67
N LYS A 181 -0.06 -2.37 -15.84
CA LYS A 181 1.04 -3.29 -15.47
C LYS A 181 0.66 -4.25 -14.32
N LYS A 182 -0.63 -4.29 -13.94
CA LYS A 182 -1.28 -5.14 -12.92
C LYS A 182 -0.72 -5.03 -11.49
N ARG A 183 0.03 -3.97 -11.15
CA ARG A 183 0.62 -3.76 -9.80
C ARG A 183 -0.31 -3.02 -8.84
N MET A 184 -1.62 -3.28 -8.94
CA MET A 184 -2.63 -2.71 -8.04
C MET A 184 -2.52 -3.34 -6.64
N SER A 185 -2.76 -2.54 -5.61
CA SER A 185 -2.82 -2.92 -4.19
C SER A 185 -3.32 -1.75 -3.37
N SER A 186 -3.71 -1.99 -2.12
CA SER A 186 -4.11 -0.93 -1.19
C SER A 186 -2.95 0.04 -0.90
N VAL A 187 -1.72 -0.48 -0.84
CA VAL A 187 -0.51 0.32 -0.61
C VAL A 187 -0.22 1.25 -1.81
N SER A 188 -0.43 0.79 -3.04
CA SER A 188 -0.27 1.64 -4.24
C SER A 188 -1.42 2.65 -4.37
N MET A 189 -2.65 2.28 -4.01
CA MET A 189 -3.77 3.23 -3.90
C MET A 189 -3.48 4.35 -2.88
N GLN A 190 -2.99 4.01 -1.68
CA GLN A 190 -2.58 5.01 -0.68
C GLN A 190 -1.44 5.91 -1.20
N GLN A 191 -0.41 5.33 -1.84
CA GLN A 191 0.70 6.08 -2.46
C GLN A 191 0.20 7.08 -3.50
N TRP A 192 -0.66 6.66 -4.42
CA TRP A 192 -1.23 7.55 -5.42
C TRP A 192 -2.11 8.64 -4.80
N LEU A 193 -2.98 8.29 -3.86
CA LEU A 193 -3.90 9.21 -3.20
C LEU A 193 -3.17 10.31 -2.42
N ALA A 194 -2.19 9.93 -1.61
CA ALA A 194 -1.36 10.87 -0.85
C ALA A 194 -0.54 11.78 -1.77
N GLY A 195 0.06 11.23 -2.83
CA GLY A 195 0.81 12.01 -3.81
C GLY A 195 -0.06 12.97 -4.61
N ALA A 196 -1.24 12.55 -5.06
CA ALA A 196 -2.19 13.42 -5.76
C ALA A 196 -2.69 14.57 -4.88
N ALA A 197 -2.92 14.31 -3.58
CA ALA A 197 -3.30 15.34 -2.61
C ALA A 197 -2.17 16.37 -2.40
N VAL A 198 -0.94 15.92 -2.15
CA VAL A 198 0.22 16.82 -1.98
C VAL A 198 0.49 17.61 -3.26
N HIS A 199 0.50 16.96 -4.43
CA HIS A 199 0.76 17.63 -5.71
C HIS A 199 -0.28 18.70 -6.04
N LEU A 200 -1.57 18.45 -5.79
CA LEU A 200 -2.59 19.49 -5.94
C LEU A 200 -2.32 20.70 -5.04
N HIS A 201 -1.85 20.49 -3.82
CA HIS A 201 -1.58 21.60 -2.89
C HIS A 201 -0.23 22.29 -3.12
N MET A 202 0.75 21.62 -3.74
CA MET A 202 1.93 22.25 -4.34
C MET A 202 1.50 23.21 -5.45
N ARG A 203 0.66 22.72 -6.37
CA ARG A 203 0.13 23.53 -7.49
C ARG A 203 -0.71 24.71 -7.02
N ILE A 204 -1.55 24.55 -5.99
CA ILE A 204 -2.28 25.66 -5.35
C ILE A 204 -1.30 26.66 -4.69
N HIS A 205 -0.22 26.19 -4.06
CA HIS A 205 0.80 27.08 -3.49
C HIS A 205 1.57 27.87 -4.56
N GLN A 206 1.89 27.27 -5.72
CA GLN A 206 2.43 28.01 -6.87
C GLN A 206 1.47 29.11 -7.37
N VAL A 207 0.15 28.87 -7.37
CA VAL A 207 -0.85 29.92 -7.72
C VAL A 207 -0.83 31.05 -6.69
N ARG A 208 -0.71 30.75 -5.38
CA ARG A 208 -0.55 31.78 -4.33
C ARG A 208 0.70 32.63 -4.53
N MET A 209 1.81 32.00 -4.94
CA MET A 209 3.08 32.66 -5.29
C MET A 209 3.07 33.36 -6.67
N LYS A 210 1.98 33.25 -7.44
CA LYS A 210 1.83 33.70 -8.84
C LYS A 210 2.78 33.03 -9.86
N SER A 211 3.46 31.96 -9.49
CA SER A 211 4.39 31.23 -10.37
C SER A 211 3.69 30.52 -11.53
N VAL A 212 2.39 30.20 -11.37
CA VAL A 212 1.57 29.51 -12.37
C VAL A 212 0.14 30.08 -12.40
N PRO A 213 -0.57 30.03 -13.55
CA PRO A 213 -1.95 30.53 -13.65
C PRO A 213 -2.94 29.65 -12.88
N LEU A 214 -4.00 30.27 -12.35
CA LEU A 214 -5.09 29.63 -11.59
C LEU A 214 -5.61 28.34 -12.23
N GLY A 215 -5.91 28.38 -13.53
CA GLY A 215 -6.48 27.26 -14.29
C GLY A 215 -5.62 25.99 -14.31
N SER A 216 -4.32 26.09 -13.98
CA SER A 216 -3.46 24.91 -13.82
C SER A 216 -3.84 24.06 -12.60
N ALA A 217 -4.19 24.70 -11.48
CA ALA A 217 -4.69 24.02 -10.28
C ALA A 217 -6.13 23.49 -10.49
N GLU A 218 -6.98 24.23 -11.21
CA GLU A 218 -8.34 23.79 -11.56
C GLU A 218 -8.33 22.55 -12.45
N SER A 219 -7.55 22.57 -13.53
CA SER A 219 -7.39 21.44 -14.45
C SER A 219 -6.80 20.21 -13.75
N LEU A 220 -5.75 20.40 -12.93
CA LEU A 220 -5.14 19.32 -12.15
C LEU A 220 -6.14 18.67 -11.17
N ARG A 221 -6.98 19.49 -10.52
CA ARG A 221 -8.04 19.02 -9.61
C ARG A 221 -9.09 18.17 -10.34
N TRP A 222 -9.56 18.60 -11.51
CA TRP A 222 -10.50 17.83 -12.33
C TRP A 222 -9.88 16.53 -12.85
N SER A 223 -8.59 16.56 -13.21
CA SER A 223 -7.82 15.38 -13.61
C SER A 223 -7.77 14.35 -12.48
N TYR A 224 -7.35 14.74 -11.26
CA TYR A 224 -7.28 13.81 -10.13
C TYR A 224 -8.64 13.30 -9.64
N LYS A 225 -9.69 14.13 -9.67
CA LYS A 225 -11.06 13.66 -9.44
C LYS A 225 -11.43 12.53 -10.41
N SER A 226 -11.11 12.68 -11.69
CA SER A 226 -11.45 11.71 -12.74
C SER A 226 -10.61 10.43 -12.64
N ALA A 227 -9.30 10.59 -12.43
CA ALA A 227 -8.36 9.48 -12.24
C ALA A 227 -8.71 8.64 -10.98
N LEU A 228 -9.12 9.27 -9.87
CA LEU A 228 -9.55 8.56 -8.66
C LEU A 228 -10.78 7.67 -8.92
N VAL A 229 -11.77 8.15 -9.68
CA VAL A 229 -12.94 7.33 -10.07
C VAL A 229 -12.51 6.12 -10.89
N GLY A 230 -11.60 6.30 -11.85
CA GLY A 230 -11.00 5.20 -12.62
C GLY A 230 -10.25 4.20 -11.74
N LEU A 231 -9.44 4.68 -10.78
CA LEU A 231 -8.70 3.83 -9.85
C LEU A 231 -9.61 3.02 -8.93
N VAL A 232 -10.69 3.60 -8.39
CA VAL A 232 -11.65 2.88 -7.55
C VAL A 232 -12.30 1.72 -8.31
N GLN A 233 -12.59 1.87 -9.61
CA GLN A 233 -13.11 0.79 -10.45
C GLN A 233 -12.07 -0.32 -10.69
N HIS A 234 -10.82 0.05 -10.96
CA HIS A 234 -9.71 -0.90 -11.12
C HIS A 234 -9.39 -1.64 -9.81
N TYR A 235 -9.40 -0.93 -8.67
CA TYR A 235 -9.17 -1.48 -7.34
C TYR A 235 -10.31 -2.42 -6.90
N THR A 236 -11.57 -2.06 -7.18
CA THR A 236 -12.71 -2.97 -6.97
C THR A 236 -12.55 -4.24 -7.81
N THR A 237 -12.10 -4.13 -9.06
CA THR A 237 -11.83 -5.26 -9.95
C THR A 237 -10.62 -6.10 -9.50
N TYR A 238 -9.63 -5.48 -8.86
CA TYR A 238 -8.51 -6.15 -8.21
C TYR A 238 -8.96 -6.92 -6.96
N LEU A 239 -9.78 -6.34 -6.08
CA LEU A 239 -10.33 -7.05 -4.91
C LEU A 239 -11.15 -8.28 -5.33
N ARG A 240 -11.97 -8.19 -6.39
CA ARG A 240 -12.71 -9.36 -6.95
C ARG A 240 -11.82 -10.51 -7.43
N ARG A 241 -10.51 -10.30 -7.59
CA ARG A 241 -9.53 -11.32 -8.01
C ARG A 241 -8.66 -11.84 -6.84
N ASN A 242 -8.54 -11.07 -5.77
CA ASN A 242 -7.62 -11.34 -4.65
C ASN A 242 -8.34 -11.71 -3.34
N ILE A 243 -9.59 -11.26 -3.15
CA ILE A 243 -10.43 -11.74 -2.03
C ILE A 243 -10.81 -13.18 -2.34
N GLN A 244 -10.21 -14.11 -1.58
CA GLN A 244 -10.42 -15.54 -1.71
C GLN A 244 -10.73 -16.10 -0.33
N GLU A 245 -11.72 -16.98 -0.27
CA GLU A 245 -12.24 -17.57 0.96
C GLU A 245 -12.34 -19.08 0.73
N THR A 246 -11.78 -19.86 1.67
CA THR A 246 -11.83 -21.32 1.69
C THR A 246 -12.47 -21.80 3.01
N PRO A 247 -13.59 -22.55 2.98
CA PRO A 247 -14.33 -22.91 4.16
C PRO A 247 -13.52 -23.80 5.11
N ALA A 248 -13.79 -23.67 6.41
CA ALA A 248 -13.30 -24.60 7.42
C ALA A 248 -13.68 -26.05 7.05
N PRO A 249 -12.72 -26.98 6.91
CA PRO A 249 -13.01 -28.34 6.47
C PRO A 249 -13.85 -29.05 7.54
N GLY A 250 -15.15 -29.21 7.24
CA GLY A 250 -16.13 -29.76 8.17
C GLY A 250 -15.71 -31.12 8.71
N ARG A 251 -16.02 -31.38 10.00
CA ARG A 251 -15.71 -32.64 10.69
C ARG A 251 -16.00 -33.84 9.78
N ARG A 252 -14.95 -34.54 9.36
CA ARG A 252 -15.08 -35.84 8.68
C ARG A 252 -15.95 -36.73 9.57
N LYS A 253 -17.14 -37.13 9.09
CA LYS A 253 -17.93 -38.17 9.76
C LYS A 253 -17.01 -39.39 9.97
N PRO A 254 -17.00 -40.03 11.16
CA PRO A 254 -16.24 -41.25 11.36
C PRO A 254 -16.57 -42.24 10.25
N ARG A 255 -15.56 -42.67 9.50
CA ARG A 255 -15.73 -43.66 8.44
C ARG A 255 -16.04 -44.98 9.12
N ILE A 256 -17.32 -45.31 9.25
CA ILE A 256 -17.78 -46.56 9.86
C ILE A 256 -17.06 -47.70 9.14
N ARG A 257 -16.15 -48.36 9.84
CA ARG A 257 -15.50 -49.58 9.37
C ARG A 257 -16.53 -50.69 9.51
N THR A 258 -17.32 -50.93 8.47
CA THR A 258 -18.01 -52.20 8.29
C THR A 258 -16.95 -53.30 8.25
N ALA A 259 -16.88 -54.09 9.32
CA ALA A 259 -15.96 -55.21 9.42
C ALA A 259 -16.48 -56.39 8.60
N SER A 260 -16.22 -56.39 7.29
CA SER A 260 -16.38 -57.58 6.44
C SER A 260 -15.22 -58.55 6.73
N ALA A 261 -15.55 -59.80 7.07
CA ALA A 261 -14.60 -60.76 7.63
C ALA A 261 -13.49 -61.20 6.66
N LEU A 262 -12.37 -61.61 7.26
CA LEU A 262 -11.24 -62.23 6.57
C LEU A 262 -11.62 -63.62 6.01
N ARG A 263 -11.39 -63.84 4.71
CA ARG A 263 -11.13 -65.19 4.18
C ARG A 263 -9.86 -65.15 3.35
N GLN A 264 -8.83 -65.82 3.85
CA GLN A 264 -7.61 -66.12 3.11
C GLN A 264 -7.80 -67.41 2.32
N THR A 265 -7.28 -67.45 1.09
CA THR A 265 -6.84 -68.69 0.45
C THR A 265 -5.52 -68.38 -0.26
N TYR A 266 -4.49 -69.19 -0.02
CA TYR A 266 -3.16 -69.02 -0.62
C TYR A 266 -3.01 -69.86 -1.89
N THR A 267 -2.41 -69.27 -2.94
CA THR A 267 -1.58 -70.01 -3.90
C THR A 267 -0.45 -69.10 -4.39
N PHE A 268 0.71 -69.68 -4.71
CA PHE A 268 1.95 -68.98 -5.11
C PHE A 268 2.44 -69.47 -6.47
N SER A 269 3.21 -68.63 -7.19
CA SER A 269 3.95 -68.90 -8.45
C SER A 269 3.09 -69.37 -9.65
N ILE A 270 3.44 -69.17 -10.92
CA ILE A 270 4.74 -69.26 -11.62
C ILE A 270 4.88 -68.15 -12.68
N THR A 271 6.13 -67.72 -12.94
CA THR A 271 6.53 -66.88 -14.08
C THR A 271 7.03 -67.70 -15.26
N ASN A 272 6.73 -67.34 -16.51
CA ASN A 272 7.69 -67.46 -17.62
C ASN A 272 7.31 -66.70 -18.91
N ILE A 273 8.30 -65.96 -19.43
CA ILE A 273 8.76 -65.85 -20.84
C ILE A 273 7.72 -65.52 -21.94
N THR A 274 7.75 -64.24 -22.33
CA THR A 274 8.01 -63.71 -23.70
C THR A 274 7.56 -64.48 -24.95
N CYS A 275 6.87 -63.79 -25.87
CA CYS A 275 7.18 -63.83 -27.30
C CYS A 275 6.82 -62.52 -28.02
N SER A 276 7.38 -62.29 -29.21
CA SER A 276 7.27 -61.03 -29.99
C SER A 276 6.38 -61.19 -31.23
N GLY A 277 5.84 -60.09 -31.75
CA GLY A 277 5.03 -60.07 -32.98
C GLY A 277 4.71 -58.64 -33.45
N ASN A 278 5.52 -58.12 -34.38
CA ASN A 278 5.30 -56.80 -34.98
C ASN A 278 4.12 -56.78 -35.96
N CYS A 279 3.41 -55.65 -36.03
CA CYS A 279 2.92 -55.12 -37.30
C CYS A 279 2.78 -53.59 -37.21
N SER A 280 3.52 -52.89 -38.07
CA SER A 280 3.46 -51.44 -38.25
C SER A 280 3.11 -51.15 -39.70
N PHE A 281 2.08 -50.34 -39.97
CA PHE A 281 1.86 -49.74 -41.29
C PHE A 281 1.45 -48.27 -41.14
N ASN A 282 1.82 -47.47 -42.14
CA ASN A 282 1.79 -46.02 -42.16
C ASN A 282 1.59 -45.56 -43.61
N GLY A 283 0.77 -44.53 -43.88
CA GLY A 283 0.56 -44.07 -45.27
C GLY A 283 -0.63 -43.16 -45.56
N SER A 284 -0.42 -41.85 -45.41
CA SER A 284 -0.81 -40.77 -46.35
C SER A 284 -2.27 -40.49 -46.77
N GLN A 285 -2.66 -39.23 -46.48
CA GLN A 285 -3.34 -38.23 -47.36
C GLN A 285 -4.72 -38.49 -48.00
N VAL A 286 -5.62 -37.48 -47.88
CA VAL A 286 -6.12 -36.62 -48.99
C VAL A 286 -7.05 -35.51 -48.41
N GLY A 287 -7.07 -34.31 -49.02
CA GLY A 287 -8.01 -33.19 -48.72
C GLY A 287 -9.23 -33.17 -49.67
N PRO A 288 -10.07 -32.09 -49.79
CA PRO A 288 -9.57 -30.73 -50.03
C PRO A 288 -10.47 -29.50 -49.65
N SER A 289 -9.88 -28.30 -49.82
CA SER A 289 -10.46 -27.03 -50.35
C SER A 289 -11.60 -26.24 -49.68
N ILE A 290 -11.50 -24.91 -49.88
CA ILE A 290 -12.43 -23.80 -49.53
C ILE A 290 -13.00 -23.21 -50.84
N PRO A 291 -14.09 -22.42 -50.80
CA PRO A 291 -14.01 -20.99 -51.22
C PRO A 291 -14.87 -20.06 -50.33
N ASN A 292 -14.86 -18.72 -50.40
CA ASN A 292 -13.90 -17.64 -50.68
C ASN A 292 -14.76 -16.35 -50.83
N ASP A 293 -14.37 -15.25 -50.17
CA ASP A 293 -14.36 -13.83 -50.66
C ASP A 293 -14.28 -12.86 -49.44
N SER A 294 -13.44 -11.81 -49.35
CA SER A 294 -12.84 -10.82 -50.30
C SER A 294 -13.76 -9.61 -50.59
N PHE A 295 -13.35 -8.33 -50.66
CA PHE A 295 -12.07 -7.59 -50.50
C PHE A 295 -12.33 -6.28 -49.66
N ASN A 296 -11.44 -5.35 -49.30
CA ASN A 296 -10.02 -5.01 -49.62
C ASN A 296 -9.26 -4.69 -48.27
N GLU A 297 -8.09 -4.06 -48.07
CA GLU A 297 -7.28 -2.96 -48.69
C GLU A 297 -7.88 -1.53 -48.58
N THR A 298 -7.17 -0.39 -48.49
CA THR A 298 -5.73 0.02 -48.60
C THR A 298 -5.48 1.13 -47.50
N THR A 299 -4.34 1.77 -47.15
CA THR A 299 -2.99 2.06 -47.72
C THR A 299 -1.97 2.42 -46.59
N THR A 300 -0.70 2.72 -46.91
CA THR A 300 0.35 3.25 -45.97
C THR A 300 1.04 4.52 -46.52
N PRO A 301 1.76 5.30 -45.69
CA PRO A 301 3.19 5.52 -45.99
C PRO A 301 4.13 5.51 -44.76
N ARG A 302 5.44 5.44 -45.01
CA ARG A 302 6.53 5.48 -44.00
C ARG A 302 6.99 6.91 -43.69
N SER A 303 7.52 7.12 -42.49
CA SER A 303 8.63 8.06 -42.26
C SER A 303 9.62 7.49 -41.23
N THR A 304 10.92 7.63 -41.48
CA THR A 304 12.01 7.08 -40.65
C THR A 304 12.94 8.18 -40.17
N SER A 305 13.25 8.21 -38.87
CA SER A 305 14.32 9.04 -38.33
C SER A 305 15.02 8.37 -37.14
N ASN A 306 16.14 7.70 -37.40
CA ASN A 306 17.06 7.28 -36.35
C ASN A 306 17.86 8.48 -35.85
N VAL A 307 17.93 8.69 -34.53
CA VAL A 307 18.96 9.54 -33.91
C VAL A 307 19.60 8.77 -32.76
N SER A 308 20.77 8.19 -33.04
CA SER A 308 21.61 7.51 -32.05
C SER A 308 22.73 8.44 -31.57
N ARG A 309 22.74 8.73 -30.26
CA ARG A 309 23.89 9.31 -29.54
C ARG A 309 23.75 8.92 -28.07
N ILE A 310 24.34 7.79 -27.67
CA ILE A 310 25.70 7.71 -27.10
C ILE A 310 25.83 8.64 -25.89
N LEU A 311 25.74 8.04 -24.70
CA LEU A 311 26.38 8.52 -23.48
C LEU A 311 27.34 7.43 -23.01
N LYS A 312 28.65 7.71 -23.08
CA LYS A 312 29.64 6.99 -22.30
C LYS A 312 29.62 7.53 -20.87
N THR A 313 29.66 6.67 -19.88
CA THR A 313 30.11 7.02 -18.54
C THR A 313 31.30 6.14 -18.22
N ASP A 314 32.50 6.73 -18.28
CA ASP A 314 33.70 6.07 -17.78
C ASP A 314 33.55 5.81 -16.28
N ARG A 315 33.95 4.62 -15.87
CA ARG A 315 33.76 4.11 -14.50
C ARG A 315 35.12 3.84 -13.88
N SER A 316 35.75 4.89 -13.36
CA SER A 316 36.95 4.74 -12.53
C SER A 316 36.61 3.91 -11.30
N SER A 317 37.29 2.77 -11.17
CA SER A 317 37.22 1.90 -10.00
C SER A 317 38.25 2.35 -8.98
N GLU A 318 37.90 2.33 -7.70
CA GLU A 318 38.91 2.11 -6.66
C GLU A 318 38.31 1.33 -5.48
N ASP A 319 39.18 0.61 -4.79
CA ASP A 319 38.85 -0.60 -4.03
C ASP A 319 38.68 -0.28 -2.53
N SER A 320 37.75 -0.95 -1.84
CA SER A 320 37.90 -1.18 -0.39
C SER A 320 37.26 -2.50 0.01
N ARG A 321 38.11 -3.46 0.36
CA ARG A 321 37.72 -4.82 0.76
C ARG A 321 37.72 -4.91 2.28
N PHE A 322 36.70 -5.54 2.85
CA PHE A 322 36.84 -6.20 4.15
C PHE A 322 36.23 -7.60 4.10
N ASN A 323 37.05 -8.59 4.43
CA ASN A 323 36.66 -9.99 4.53
C ASN A 323 36.02 -10.26 5.90
N VAL A 324 34.98 -11.09 5.95
CA VAL A 324 34.48 -11.72 7.17
C VAL A 324 34.55 -13.24 6.98
N PRO A 325 35.21 -14.00 7.86
CA PRO A 325 35.54 -15.40 7.59
C PRO A 325 34.36 -16.35 7.87
N LYS A 326 34.26 -17.41 7.06
CA LYS A 326 33.52 -18.62 7.44
C LYS A 326 34.25 -19.30 8.61
N ARG A 327 33.50 -19.73 9.63
CA ARG A 327 33.94 -20.77 10.57
C ARG A 327 32.78 -21.68 10.93
N SER A 328 32.84 -22.92 10.43
CA SER A 328 32.11 -24.05 11.00
C SER A 328 32.84 -24.57 12.25
N ASN A 329 32.11 -25.24 13.14
CA ASN A 329 32.42 -26.59 13.62
C ASN A 329 31.31 -27.08 14.58
N GLU A 330 31.36 -28.37 14.93
CA GLU A 330 30.22 -29.13 15.42
C GLU A 330 30.24 -29.39 16.94
N THR A 331 29.03 -29.62 17.46
CA THR A 331 28.64 -30.61 18.47
C THR A 331 29.61 -31.01 19.60
N THR A 332 29.22 -30.66 20.85
CA THR A 332 29.43 -31.54 22.02
C THR A 332 28.13 -31.59 22.83
N ALA A 333 27.77 -32.76 23.38
CA ALA A 333 26.56 -32.93 24.18
C ALA A 333 26.74 -32.48 25.65
N GLY A 334 25.68 -31.96 26.26
CA GLY A 334 25.58 -31.67 27.68
C GLY A 334 24.19 -32.04 28.19
N SER A 335 24.09 -33.18 28.88
CA SER A 335 22.82 -33.73 29.38
C SER A 335 22.72 -33.57 30.89
N GLU A 336 21.89 -32.63 31.35
CA GLU A 336 21.45 -32.60 32.75
C GLU A 336 19.93 -32.70 32.88
N ASN A 337 19.50 -33.42 33.92
CA ASN A 337 18.11 -33.82 34.12
C ASN A 337 17.30 -32.75 34.86
N ARG A 338 16.12 -32.40 34.35
CA ARG A 338 15.02 -31.91 35.19
C ARG A 338 13.73 -32.68 34.93
N LYS A 339 13.63 -33.87 35.53
CA LYS A 339 12.41 -34.68 35.53
C LYS A 339 11.34 -33.99 36.38
N THR A 340 10.33 -33.43 35.72
CA THR A 340 9.02 -33.12 36.31
C THR A 340 7.98 -33.94 35.57
N PHE A 341 7.31 -34.86 36.25
CA PHE A 341 6.43 -35.82 35.58
C PHE A 341 4.99 -35.29 35.41
N ASN A 342 4.49 -35.45 34.19
CA ASN A 342 3.10 -35.68 33.78
C ASN A 342 2.06 -34.55 33.65
N ASN A 343 1.23 -34.77 32.62
CA ASN A 343 -0.17 -34.38 32.46
C ASN A 343 -0.53 -32.91 32.15
N SER A 344 -0.28 -32.50 30.91
CA SER A 344 -1.35 -31.91 30.10
C SER A 344 -1.29 -32.42 28.65
N THR A 345 -2.40 -32.36 27.92
CA THR A 345 -2.52 -32.89 26.56
C THR A 345 -1.62 -32.18 25.57
N GLY A 346 -0.93 -32.94 24.71
CA GLY A 346 -0.22 -32.42 23.55
C GLY A 346 -1.19 -31.80 22.54
N TYR A 347 -1.45 -30.49 22.66
CA TYR A 347 -2.25 -29.73 21.70
C TYR A 347 -1.45 -29.52 20.41
N ASN A 348 -1.69 -30.38 19.42
CA ASN A 348 -1.13 -30.25 18.07
C ASN A 348 -1.70 -29.00 17.38
N ARG A 349 -1.00 -27.87 17.52
CA ARG A 349 -1.34 -26.59 16.87
C ARG A 349 -1.50 -26.73 15.34
N ASP A 350 -0.73 -27.64 14.74
CA ASP A 350 -0.76 -27.96 13.31
C ASP A 350 -1.98 -28.82 12.89
N GLU A 351 -2.62 -29.53 13.83
CA GLU A 351 -3.89 -30.23 13.57
C GLU A 351 -5.08 -29.29 13.73
N GLU A 352 -5.02 -28.34 14.66
CA GLU A 352 -6.03 -27.30 14.80
C GLU A 352 -6.03 -26.36 13.57
N ALA A 353 -4.85 -25.98 13.06
CA ALA A 353 -4.72 -25.23 11.80
C ALA A 353 -5.36 -25.96 10.60
N ARG A 354 -5.40 -27.30 10.59
CA ARG A 354 -6.05 -28.12 9.55
C ARG A 354 -7.58 -28.20 9.70
N LEU A 355 -8.16 -27.57 10.71
CA LEU A 355 -9.62 -27.47 10.94
C LEU A 355 -10.19 -26.07 10.65
N LEU A 356 -9.32 -25.09 10.37
CA LEU A 356 -9.71 -23.71 10.05
C LEU A 356 -9.94 -23.52 8.56
N GLY A 357 -10.81 -22.56 8.22
CA GLY A 357 -10.88 -21.96 6.89
C GLY A 357 -9.81 -20.90 6.70
N LEU A 358 -9.63 -20.42 5.47
CA LEU A 358 -8.65 -19.38 5.13
C LEU A 358 -9.31 -18.25 4.34
N LEU A 359 -9.20 -17.03 4.86
CA LEU A 359 -9.61 -15.81 4.20
C LEU A 359 -8.37 -15.01 3.79
N VAL A 360 -8.23 -14.77 2.50
CA VAL A 360 -7.23 -13.90 1.88
C VAL A 360 -7.95 -12.65 1.39
N ILE A 361 -7.40 -11.47 1.65
CA ILE A 361 -7.96 -10.18 1.19
C ILE A 361 -7.07 -9.53 0.12
N GLU A 362 -5.76 -9.59 0.32
CA GLU A 362 -4.70 -9.25 -0.65
C GLU A 362 -3.57 -10.28 -0.53
N PRO A 363 -2.64 -10.37 -1.50
CA PRO A 363 -1.39 -11.10 -1.31
C PRO A 363 -0.69 -10.65 -0.02
N LEU A 364 -0.25 -11.61 0.80
CA LEU A 364 0.33 -11.41 2.14
C LEU A 364 -0.62 -10.79 3.20
N ARG A 365 -1.93 -10.67 2.91
CA ARG A 365 -2.98 -10.29 3.87
C ARG A 365 -4.00 -11.41 4.00
N ASN A 366 -3.76 -12.34 4.93
CA ASN A 366 -4.63 -13.50 5.16
C ASN A 366 -4.83 -13.80 6.66
N VAL A 367 -5.91 -14.53 6.96
CA VAL A 367 -6.29 -14.95 8.32
C VAL A 367 -7.03 -16.28 8.27
N SER A 368 -6.74 -17.16 9.24
CA SER A 368 -7.47 -18.42 9.40
C SER A 368 -8.73 -18.22 10.26
N HIS A 369 -9.86 -18.82 9.88
CA HIS A 369 -11.17 -18.60 10.53
C HIS A 369 -11.91 -19.87 10.91
N ASN A 370 -12.74 -19.78 11.95
CA ASN A 370 -13.65 -20.85 12.38
C ASN A 370 -15.08 -20.73 11.81
N VAL A 371 -15.38 -19.68 11.03
CA VAL A 371 -16.71 -19.45 10.42
C VAL A 371 -17.08 -20.64 9.53
N ARG A 372 -18.32 -21.14 9.67
CA ARG A 372 -18.82 -22.33 8.97
C ARG A 372 -19.94 -21.98 7.98
N HIS A 373 -19.80 -22.47 6.76
CA HIS A 373 -20.76 -22.31 5.68
C HIS A 373 -20.58 -23.44 4.66
N HIS A 374 -21.48 -23.54 3.69
CA HIS A 374 -21.32 -24.52 2.61
C HIS A 374 -20.27 -24.03 1.59
N PRO A 375 -19.45 -24.92 1.00
CA PRO A 375 -18.46 -24.52 -0.01
C PRO A 375 -19.04 -23.83 -1.25
N CYS A 376 -20.32 -24.09 -1.59
CA CYS A 376 -21.00 -23.38 -2.68
C CYS A 376 -21.37 -21.92 -2.35
N GLN A 377 -21.28 -21.48 -1.09
CA GLN A 377 -21.52 -20.09 -0.68
C GLN A 377 -20.29 -19.21 -0.91
N SER A 378 -19.07 -19.78 -0.97
CA SER A 378 -17.80 -19.06 -1.05
C SER A 378 -17.72 -17.99 -2.16
N PRO A 379 -18.16 -18.21 -3.41
CA PRO A 379 -18.13 -17.16 -4.44
C PRO A 379 -19.04 -15.96 -4.12
N ALA A 380 -20.21 -16.22 -3.52
CA ALA A 380 -21.14 -15.16 -3.09
C ALA A 380 -20.64 -14.44 -1.83
N ILE A 381 -19.98 -15.16 -0.91
CA ILE A 381 -19.27 -14.59 0.24
C ILE A 381 -18.17 -13.63 -0.24
N GLN A 382 -17.31 -14.07 -1.16
CA GLN A 382 -16.21 -13.26 -1.71
C GLN A 382 -16.73 -11.96 -2.35
N GLN A 383 -17.77 -12.03 -3.20
CA GLN A 383 -18.38 -10.85 -3.82
C GLN A 383 -19.06 -9.92 -2.80
N ALA A 384 -19.68 -10.46 -1.75
CA ALA A 384 -20.26 -9.67 -0.66
C ALA A 384 -19.16 -9.01 0.20
N LEU A 385 -18.05 -9.71 0.47
CA LEU A 385 -16.87 -9.17 1.15
C LEU A 385 -16.21 -8.05 0.34
N VAL A 386 -16.05 -8.17 -0.99
CA VAL A 386 -15.58 -7.05 -1.85
C VAL A 386 -16.47 -5.82 -1.65
N THR A 387 -17.78 -6.00 -1.74
CA THR A 387 -18.74 -4.90 -1.60
C THR A 387 -18.63 -4.25 -0.23
N ARG A 388 -18.49 -5.06 0.83
CA ARG A 388 -18.36 -4.58 2.21
C ARG A 388 -17.02 -3.91 2.50
N VAL A 389 -15.92 -4.42 1.94
CA VAL A 389 -14.58 -3.82 2.03
C VAL A 389 -14.58 -2.45 1.36
N ILE A 390 -15.13 -2.33 0.15
CA ILE A 390 -15.27 -1.06 -0.57
C ILE A 390 -16.14 -0.06 0.21
N ASN A 391 -17.28 -0.49 0.76
CA ASN A 391 -18.17 0.37 1.55
C ASN A 391 -17.58 0.76 2.92
N ALA A 392 -16.50 0.12 3.38
CA ALA A 392 -15.78 0.47 4.60
C ALA A 392 -14.63 1.48 4.37
N GLN A 393 -14.31 1.81 3.12
CA GLN A 393 -13.31 2.84 2.78
C GLN A 393 -13.96 4.23 2.76
N ASP A 394 -13.25 5.28 3.18
CA ASP A 394 -13.78 6.66 3.14
C ASP A 394 -13.66 7.30 1.73
N LEU A 395 -14.23 6.61 0.73
CA LEU A 395 -14.13 7.01 -0.68
C LEU A 395 -14.80 8.35 -0.97
N GLU A 396 -15.87 8.70 -0.24
CA GLU A 396 -16.56 9.97 -0.43
C GLU A 396 -15.77 11.15 0.15
N ARG A 397 -15.02 11.00 1.27
CA ARG A 397 -14.06 12.04 1.70
C ARG A 397 -12.90 12.15 0.72
N ASN A 398 -12.32 11.03 0.28
CA ASN A 398 -11.28 11.00 -0.74
C ASN A 398 -11.72 11.73 -2.02
N ARG A 399 -12.96 11.49 -2.47
CA ARG A 399 -13.57 12.16 -3.62
C ARG A 399 -13.81 13.65 -3.36
N LYS A 400 -14.35 14.02 -2.20
CA LYS A 400 -14.64 15.42 -1.81
C LYS A 400 -13.37 16.26 -1.68
N PHE A 401 -12.23 15.67 -1.33
CA PHE A 401 -10.93 16.35 -1.31
C PHE A 401 -10.57 16.93 -2.69
N PHE A 402 -10.76 16.17 -3.78
CA PHE A 402 -10.58 16.69 -5.14
C PHE A 402 -11.83 17.43 -5.64
N GLN A 403 -13.02 17.04 -5.21
CA GLN A 403 -14.29 17.71 -5.51
C GLN A 403 -14.58 18.86 -4.53
N PHE A 404 -13.63 19.78 -4.34
CA PHE A 404 -13.92 21.08 -3.73
C PHE A 404 -15.13 21.74 -4.40
N ALA A 405 -16.03 22.29 -3.60
CA ALA A 405 -16.95 23.32 -4.06
C ALA A 405 -16.16 24.56 -4.50
N GLU A 406 -16.67 25.30 -5.48
CA GLU A 406 -15.93 26.39 -6.12
C GLU A 406 -15.45 27.46 -5.11
N GLY A 407 -16.32 27.92 -4.22
CA GLY A 407 -15.94 28.85 -3.14
C GLY A 407 -14.86 28.30 -2.19
N VAL A 408 -14.84 26.98 -1.92
CA VAL A 408 -13.81 26.36 -1.07
C VAL A 408 -12.45 26.36 -1.79
N PHE A 409 -12.42 26.06 -3.09
CA PHE A 409 -11.20 26.14 -3.89
C PHE A 409 -10.67 27.58 -3.98
N TYR A 410 -11.54 28.56 -4.23
CA TYR A 410 -11.14 29.98 -4.23
C TYR A 410 -10.65 30.46 -2.87
N SER A 411 -11.27 30.01 -1.76
CA SER A 411 -10.78 30.30 -0.41
C SER A 411 -9.39 29.69 -0.18
N LEU A 412 -9.15 28.44 -0.58
CA LEU A 412 -7.81 27.81 -0.49
C LEU A 412 -6.78 28.65 -1.26
N VAL A 413 -7.05 28.99 -2.52
CA VAL A 413 -6.15 29.83 -3.35
C VAL A 413 -5.93 31.24 -2.75
N ARG A 414 -6.87 31.76 -1.94
CA ARG A 414 -6.76 33.08 -1.29
C ARG A 414 -6.09 33.08 0.08
N GLN A 415 -5.89 31.93 0.74
CA GLN A 415 -5.20 31.85 2.03
C GLN A 415 -3.79 32.46 1.98
N ARG A 416 -3.43 33.23 3.01
CA ARG A 416 -2.12 33.90 3.19
C ARG A 416 -1.63 33.89 4.63
N ASP A 417 -2.11 32.93 5.42
CA ASP A 417 -1.87 32.85 6.85
C ASP A 417 -0.40 32.52 7.12
N ASP A 418 0.32 33.44 7.74
CA ASP A 418 1.70 33.20 8.19
C ASP A 418 1.71 32.45 9.51
N PHE A 419 2.81 31.74 9.79
CA PHE A 419 3.05 31.14 11.12
C PHE A 419 4.11 31.93 11.87
N GLU A 420 3.90 32.17 13.17
CA GLU A 420 4.85 32.90 14.03
C GLU A 420 5.21 32.11 15.29
N LEU A 421 6.52 31.98 15.55
CA LEU A 421 7.09 31.47 16.79
C LEU A 421 6.87 32.49 17.93
N LYS A 422 5.66 32.47 18.49
CA LYS A 422 5.24 33.38 19.57
C LYS A 422 6.24 33.42 20.72
N THR A 423 6.72 34.62 21.02
CA THR A 423 7.44 34.93 22.24
C THR A 423 6.46 35.24 23.36
N ASN A 424 6.03 34.18 24.05
CA ASN A 424 5.93 34.28 25.51
C ASN A 424 7.33 34.54 26.09
#